data_AF-M8A3E8-F1
#
_entry.id   AF-M8A3E8-F1
#
_cell.length_a   1.000
_cell.length_b   1.000
_cell.length_c   1.000
_cell.angle_alpha   90.00
_cell.angle_beta   90.00
_cell.angle_gamma   90.00
#
_symmetry.space_group_name_H-M   'P 1'
#
loop_
_entity.id
_entity.type
_entity.pdbx_description
1 polymer ?
#
loop_
_entity_poly.entity_id
_entity_poly.type
_entity_poly.pdbx_seq_one_letter_code
_entity_poly.pdbx_strand_id
1 'polypeptide(L)'
;MAKYMPSGEHEDGAEANQELYQRFTNLVSSWPVSPGLSGFQIYRHENGWYTSLAPMVGAMVADACFTARPSDIVVATLPKSGTTWIKALLYSTMHRKEHPVDSGDHPFTFISPHECVKFLEYQLYTASRIPDIGRLPDPRLFATHVPFVSLPWSVPGSGCKIVYVCRDPKDILVSQWKFSNKFRMRDGLEPLSGEAAADFFCDGLSPGGPYWDHVLGYWCAHLAHPDRVIFFRYEEMIRDPAAHVRKLAEFVGRPFDAEEEEAGTVDAIVRLCSFENMTGLGATKKGKTELVVGTVENNWFFRRGMVGDWENHLSPETTRKIDAITHARLVTAFPTLFTFSMSQFCTVASQYRDGLWSLQLHPNLSSTAAQELEILNEVLSNLQPQDGTPDTRMRLLEAKSLSTAYFYRLLTFKGKDYTPARYIWDRIIPHKHRIFLWIALRDTHNTKDNILRKHWDRVVSHNGCDICPGAETMSHILLRCKLAQALWSNFGLQDLATSCTEPEVFLCLEQTRALHGKLWHILFAACTVTLWNARNAQVFDGSFWQERQVYNGVTDLIKL
;
A
#
# COMPACT_ATOMS: atom_id res chain seq x y z
N MET A 1 -30.49 18.86 -30.59
CA MET A 1 -31.79 18.54 -29.98
C MET A 1 -32.45 17.41 -30.76
N ALA A 2 -32.50 16.21 -30.19
CA ALA A 2 -33.51 15.20 -30.45
C ALA A 2 -33.45 14.20 -29.29
N LYS A 3 -34.56 14.10 -28.54
CA LYS A 3 -34.75 13.18 -27.42
C LYS A 3 -34.73 11.73 -27.94
N TYR A 4 -33.96 10.87 -27.31
CA TYR A 4 -34.19 9.43 -27.32
C TYR A 4 -34.27 8.96 -25.86
N MET A 5 -35.49 8.72 -25.40
CA MET A 5 -35.79 7.84 -24.28
C MET A 5 -36.18 6.49 -24.89
N PRO A 6 -35.55 5.38 -24.48
CA PRO A 6 -36.18 4.09 -24.48
C PRO A 6 -36.61 3.75 -23.05
N SER A 7 -37.91 3.68 -22.86
CA SER A 7 -38.61 3.06 -21.73
C SER A 7 -38.53 1.53 -21.82
N GLY A 8 -38.32 0.84 -20.69
CA GLY A 8 -38.90 -0.49 -20.50
C GLY A 8 -38.06 -1.60 -19.83
N GLU A 9 -36.74 -1.48 -19.73
CA GLU A 9 -35.87 -2.57 -19.18
C GLU A 9 -34.90 -2.11 -18.07
N HIS A 10 -35.07 -0.89 -17.53
CA HIS A 10 -34.02 -0.21 -16.76
C HIS A 10 -34.20 -0.13 -15.24
N GLU A 11 -35.32 -0.58 -14.65
CA GLU A 11 -35.53 -0.41 -13.20
C GLU A 11 -34.72 -1.41 -12.36
N ASP A 12 -34.76 -2.71 -12.67
CA ASP A 12 -34.01 -3.75 -11.93
C ASP A 12 -32.48 -3.55 -11.98
N GLY A 13 -31.96 -3.12 -13.13
CA GLY A 13 -30.52 -2.85 -13.29
C GLY A 13 -30.07 -1.57 -12.56
N ALA A 14 -30.95 -0.58 -12.42
CA ALA A 14 -30.62 0.66 -11.70
C ALA A 14 -30.56 0.43 -10.18
N GLU A 15 -31.49 -0.36 -9.64
CA GLU A 15 -31.50 -0.75 -8.23
C GLU A 15 -30.27 -1.59 -7.87
N ALA A 16 -29.96 -2.62 -8.68
CA ALA A 16 -28.76 -3.43 -8.49
C ALA A 16 -27.45 -2.62 -8.55
N ASN A 17 -27.36 -1.63 -9.46
CA ASN A 17 -26.22 -0.72 -9.52
C ASN A 17 -26.13 0.12 -8.25
N GLN A 18 -27.25 0.66 -7.76
CA GLN A 18 -27.27 1.46 -6.55
C GLN A 18 -26.85 0.65 -5.33
N GLU A 19 -27.29 -0.61 -5.21
CA GLU A 19 -26.86 -1.53 -4.15
C GLU A 19 -25.35 -1.80 -4.21
N LEU A 20 -24.79 -2.05 -5.40
CA LEU A 20 -23.35 -2.30 -5.58
C LEU A 20 -22.53 -1.07 -5.14
N TYR A 21 -22.90 0.12 -5.59
CA TYR A 21 -22.25 1.36 -5.18
C TYR A 21 -22.39 1.61 -3.68
N GLN A 22 -23.56 1.34 -3.09
CA GLN A 22 -23.77 1.51 -1.66
C GLN A 22 -22.91 0.53 -0.85
N ARG A 23 -22.81 -0.73 -1.31
CA ARG A 23 -21.95 -1.74 -0.69
C ARG A 23 -20.49 -1.30 -0.68
N PHE A 24 -19.95 -0.86 -1.82
CA PHE A 24 -18.57 -0.38 -1.88
C PHE A 24 -18.38 0.94 -1.11
N THR A 25 -19.35 1.84 -1.13
CA THR A 25 -19.31 3.06 -0.32
C THR A 25 -19.21 2.74 1.17
N ASN A 26 -20.01 1.80 1.67
CA ASN A 26 -19.97 1.36 3.06
C ASN A 26 -18.62 0.71 3.40
N LEU A 27 -18.07 -0.11 2.50
CA LEU A 27 -16.77 -0.75 2.68
C LEU A 27 -15.63 0.28 2.74
N VAL A 28 -15.53 1.17 1.75
CA VAL A 28 -14.48 2.21 1.70
C VAL A 28 -14.60 3.15 2.90
N SER A 29 -15.82 3.48 3.34
CA SER A 29 -16.04 4.33 4.51
C SER A 29 -15.51 3.72 5.81
N SER A 30 -15.27 2.40 5.85
CA SER A 30 -14.65 1.71 7.00
C SER A 30 -13.12 1.68 6.95
N TRP A 31 -12.49 2.06 5.84
CA TRP A 31 -11.05 2.01 5.66
C TRP A 31 -10.31 3.16 6.36
N PRO A 32 -9.00 3.00 6.64
CA PRO A 32 -8.20 4.07 7.20
C PRO A 32 -8.28 5.33 6.34
N VAL A 33 -8.58 6.45 6.99
CA VAL A 33 -8.77 7.75 6.33
C VAL A 33 -7.67 8.72 6.76
N SER A 34 -7.28 9.60 5.85
CA SER A 34 -6.30 10.65 6.09
C SER A 34 -6.74 11.95 5.40
N PRO A 35 -6.28 13.13 5.86
CA PRO A 35 -6.48 14.35 5.12
C PRO A 35 -5.73 14.29 3.78
N GLY A 36 -6.34 14.81 2.71
CA GLY A 36 -5.73 14.89 1.38
C GLY A 36 -5.38 16.32 0.96
N LEU A 37 -4.53 16.44 -0.07
CA LEU A 37 -4.03 17.71 -0.61
C LEU A 37 -5.15 18.72 -0.97
N SER A 38 -6.27 18.26 -1.53
CA SER A 38 -7.38 19.14 -1.95
C SER A 38 -8.31 19.55 -0.80
N GLY A 39 -8.06 19.11 0.43
CA GLY A 39 -8.97 19.31 1.58
C GLY A 39 -10.01 18.20 1.73
N PHE A 40 -10.17 17.34 0.72
CA PHE A 40 -10.98 16.12 0.82
C PHE A 40 -10.24 15.03 1.59
N GLN A 41 -10.99 14.21 2.31
CA GLN A 41 -10.49 12.99 2.91
C GLN A 41 -10.09 11.98 1.82
N ILE A 42 -8.97 11.29 2.04
CA ILE A 42 -8.49 10.19 1.22
C ILE A 42 -8.49 8.90 2.06
N TYR A 43 -8.88 7.80 1.42
CA TYR A 43 -9.01 6.49 2.02
C TYR A 43 -7.89 5.60 1.52
N ARG A 44 -7.31 4.80 2.42
CA ARG A 44 -6.26 3.85 2.10
C ARG A 44 -6.87 2.53 1.64
N HIS A 45 -6.68 2.19 0.37
CA HIS A 45 -6.99 0.87 -0.16
C HIS A 45 -6.14 -0.21 0.53
N GLU A 46 -6.61 -1.47 0.53
CA GLU A 46 -5.84 -2.61 1.10
C GLU A 46 -4.46 -2.78 0.47
N ASN A 47 -4.38 -2.59 -0.86
CA ASN A 47 -3.13 -2.53 -1.64
C ASN A 47 -2.26 -1.28 -1.39
N GLY A 48 -2.62 -0.44 -0.40
CA GLY A 48 -1.76 0.60 0.13
C GLY A 48 -1.81 1.96 -0.57
N TRP A 49 -2.63 2.13 -1.61
CA TRP A 49 -2.78 3.39 -2.32
C TRP A 49 -3.96 4.23 -1.81
N TYR A 50 -3.96 5.53 -2.14
CA TYR A 50 -4.94 6.49 -1.62
C TYR A 50 -5.76 7.18 -2.71
N THR A 51 -7.04 7.41 -2.48
CA THR A 51 -7.84 8.39 -3.23
C THR A 51 -9.07 8.79 -2.41
N SER A 52 -9.85 9.78 -2.88
CA SER A 52 -11.09 10.17 -2.20
C SER A 52 -12.19 9.11 -2.36
N LEU A 53 -13.23 9.17 -1.51
CA LEU A 53 -14.28 8.15 -1.44
C LEU A 53 -14.88 7.80 -2.81
N ALA A 54 -15.32 8.81 -3.56
CA ALA A 54 -16.08 8.56 -4.79
C ALA A 54 -15.22 7.94 -5.92
N PRO A 55 -14.00 8.41 -6.22
CA PRO A 55 -13.09 7.72 -7.13
C PRO A 55 -12.67 6.33 -6.62
N MET A 56 -12.53 6.12 -5.30
CA MET A 56 -12.21 4.79 -4.76
C MET A 56 -13.33 3.80 -5.07
N VAL A 57 -14.57 4.19 -4.79
CA VAL A 57 -15.76 3.40 -5.13
C VAL A 57 -15.84 3.18 -6.63
N GLY A 58 -15.62 4.21 -7.44
CA GLY A 58 -15.60 4.09 -8.90
C GLY A 58 -14.55 3.09 -9.41
N ALA A 59 -13.37 3.06 -8.81
CA ALA A 59 -12.33 2.08 -9.13
C ALA A 59 -12.76 0.64 -8.77
N MET A 60 -13.40 0.44 -7.63
CA MET A 60 -13.90 -0.88 -7.21
C MET A 60 -15.09 -1.37 -8.05
N VAL A 61 -15.99 -0.47 -8.44
CA VAL A 61 -17.07 -0.82 -9.38
C VAL A 61 -16.49 -1.13 -10.76
N ALA A 62 -15.51 -0.34 -11.22
CA ALA A 62 -14.80 -0.64 -12.46
C ALA A 62 -14.13 -2.02 -12.38
N ASP A 63 -13.48 -2.37 -11.28
CA ASP A 63 -12.92 -3.71 -11.10
C ASP A 63 -13.98 -4.81 -11.22
N ALA A 64 -15.13 -4.64 -10.56
CA ALA A 64 -16.21 -5.63 -10.60
C ALA A 64 -16.89 -5.76 -11.98
N CYS A 65 -16.97 -4.68 -12.77
CA CYS A 65 -17.88 -4.59 -13.92
C CYS A 65 -17.21 -4.28 -15.26
N PHE A 66 -15.97 -3.79 -15.27
CA PHE A 66 -15.25 -3.50 -16.51
C PHE A 66 -14.76 -4.79 -17.15
N THR A 67 -15.20 -5.02 -18.39
CA THR A 67 -14.74 -6.13 -19.22
C THR A 67 -13.83 -5.61 -20.32
N ALA A 68 -12.53 -5.79 -20.12
CA ALA A 68 -11.51 -5.43 -21.10
C ALA A 68 -11.62 -6.28 -22.37
N ARG A 69 -11.35 -5.67 -23.52
CA ARG A 69 -11.16 -6.32 -24.82
C ARG A 69 -9.68 -6.31 -25.20
N PRO A 70 -9.20 -7.28 -25.99
CA PRO A 70 -7.83 -7.26 -26.51
C PRO A 70 -7.48 -6.00 -27.30
N SER A 71 -8.48 -5.36 -27.92
CA SER A 71 -8.36 -4.13 -28.71
C SER A 71 -8.32 -2.86 -27.85
N ASP A 72 -8.61 -2.93 -26.54
CA ASP A 72 -8.65 -1.76 -25.68
C ASP A 72 -7.27 -1.17 -25.46
N ILE A 73 -7.23 0.15 -25.31
CA ILE A 73 -6.03 0.90 -24.92
C ILE A 73 -6.35 1.71 -23.66
N VAL A 74 -5.61 1.43 -22.59
CA VAL A 74 -5.75 2.09 -21.29
C VAL A 74 -4.57 3.01 -21.04
N VAL A 75 -4.82 4.31 -20.95
CA VAL A 75 -3.84 5.30 -20.50
C VAL A 75 -3.80 5.34 -18.98
N ALA A 76 -2.69 4.92 -18.39
CA ALA A 76 -2.48 4.96 -16.97
C ALA A 76 -1.45 6.04 -16.59
N THR A 77 -1.72 6.83 -15.57
CA THR A 77 -0.77 7.83 -15.06
C THR A 77 -1.00 8.06 -13.58
N LEU A 78 0.02 8.40 -12.80
CA LEU A 78 -0.28 9.10 -11.55
C LEU A 78 -0.82 10.51 -11.91
N PRO A 79 -1.83 11.06 -11.19
CA PRO A 79 -2.33 12.40 -11.46
C PRO A 79 -1.21 13.42 -11.67
N LYS A 80 -1.35 14.23 -12.73
CA LYS A 80 -0.42 15.32 -13.11
C LYS A 80 0.91 14.90 -13.75
N SER A 81 1.05 13.64 -14.15
CA SER A 81 2.22 13.12 -14.90
C SER A 81 2.15 13.35 -16.42
N GLY A 82 1.25 14.22 -16.92
CA GLY A 82 1.07 14.46 -18.36
C GLY A 82 -0.18 13.84 -18.98
N THR A 83 -1.15 13.42 -18.16
CA THR A 83 -2.36 12.69 -18.58
C THR A 83 -3.15 13.37 -19.70
N THR A 84 -3.37 14.68 -19.63
CA THR A 84 -4.10 15.44 -20.68
C THR A 84 -3.38 15.35 -22.01
N TRP A 85 -2.05 15.42 -22.00
CA TRP A 85 -1.23 15.42 -23.20
C TRP A 85 -1.19 14.04 -23.85
N ILE A 86 -0.94 12.98 -23.07
CA ILE A 86 -0.93 11.62 -23.63
C ILE A 86 -2.33 11.18 -24.10
N LYS A 87 -3.40 11.63 -23.46
CA LYS A 87 -4.78 11.42 -23.97
C LYS A 87 -4.97 12.09 -25.33
N ALA A 88 -4.49 13.33 -25.48
CA ALA A 88 -4.58 14.07 -26.73
C ALA A 88 -3.78 13.37 -27.85
N LEU A 89 -2.52 13.02 -27.57
CA LEU A 89 -1.64 12.32 -28.49
C LEU A 89 -2.20 10.96 -28.90
N LEU A 90 -2.69 10.16 -27.94
CA LEU A 90 -3.30 8.86 -28.24
C LEU A 90 -4.54 9.02 -29.11
N TYR A 91 -5.45 9.94 -28.76
CA TYR A 91 -6.67 10.15 -29.53
C TYR A 91 -6.37 10.58 -30.96
N SER A 92 -5.52 11.61 -31.14
CA SER A 92 -5.13 12.08 -32.47
C SER A 92 -4.38 11.01 -33.25
N THR A 93 -3.53 10.20 -32.62
CA THR A 93 -2.83 9.10 -33.30
C THR A 93 -3.80 8.02 -33.76
N MET A 94 -4.74 7.63 -32.90
CA MET A 94 -5.71 6.57 -33.20
C MET A 94 -6.70 7.00 -34.27
N HIS A 95 -7.23 8.22 -34.17
CA HIS A 95 -8.31 8.70 -35.03
C HIS A 95 -7.84 9.61 -36.17
N ARG A 96 -6.53 9.73 -36.45
CA ARG A 96 -5.98 10.65 -37.48
C ARG A 96 -6.62 10.54 -38.88
N LYS A 97 -7.11 9.37 -39.26
CA LYS A 97 -7.80 9.15 -40.56
C LYS A 97 -9.27 9.59 -40.52
N GLU A 98 -9.92 9.43 -39.38
CA GLU A 98 -11.34 9.78 -39.16
C GLU A 98 -11.48 11.27 -38.83
N HIS A 99 -10.52 11.82 -38.09
CA HIS A 99 -10.42 13.19 -37.65
C HIS A 99 -9.04 13.77 -38.03
N PRO A 100 -8.87 14.21 -39.29
CA PRO A 100 -7.63 14.84 -39.73
C PRO A 100 -7.29 16.08 -38.89
N VAL A 101 -6.00 16.26 -38.60
CA VAL A 101 -5.48 17.32 -37.71
C VAL A 101 -5.79 18.74 -38.18
N ASP A 102 -5.88 18.96 -39.49
CA ASP A 102 -6.17 20.27 -40.10
C ASP A 102 -7.69 20.49 -40.31
N SER A 103 -8.54 19.55 -39.87
CA SER A 103 -9.98 19.69 -40.03
C SER A 103 -10.56 20.68 -39.03
N GLY A 104 -11.37 21.63 -39.51
CA GLY A 104 -12.04 22.62 -38.66
C GLY A 104 -13.05 22.02 -37.69
N ASP A 105 -13.48 20.78 -37.91
CA ASP A 105 -14.37 20.01 -37.05
C ASP A 105 -13.63 19.02 -36.12
N HIS A 106 -12.29 19.08 -36.04
CA HIS A 106 -11.52 18.19 -35.17
C HIS A 106 -12.07 18.24 -33.73
N PRO A 107 -12.26 17.09 -33.05
CA PRO A 107 -12.95 17.03 -31.75
C PRO A 107 -12.40 17.98 -30.68
N PHE A 108 -11.09 18.24 -30.64
CA PHE A 108 -10.47 19.17 -29.70
C PHE A 108 -10.93 20.64 -29.84
N THR A 109 -11.60 21.00 -30.93
CA THR A 109 -12.26 22.31 -31.07
C THR A 109 -13.44 22.44 -30.12
N PHE A 110 -14.14 21.33 -29.83
CA PHE A 110 -15.41 21.33 -29.08
C PHE A 110 -15.34 20.62 -27.74
N ILE A 111 -14.52 19.57 -27.62
CA ILE A 111 -14.44 18.74 -26.41
C ILE A 111 -12.99 18.57 -25.93
N SER A 112 -12.84 18.44 -24.60
CA SER A 112 -11.54 18.23 -23.96
C SER A 112 -10.97 16.85 -24.29
N PRO A 113 -9.64 16.67 -24.33
CA PRO A 113 -9.03 15.34 -24.39
C PRO A 113 -9.53 14.38 -23.30
N HIS A 114 -9.96 14.91 -22.16
CA HIS A 114 -10.58 14.11 -21.08
C HIS A 114 -11.98 13.56 -21.43
N GLU A 115 -12.69 14.17 -22.37
CA GLU A 115 -13.97 13.66 -22.88
C GLU A 115 -13.78 12.67 -24.03
N CYS A 116 -12.69 12.81 -24.79
CA CYS A 116 -12.30 11.86 -25.84
C CYS A 116 -11.80 10.52 -25.27
N VAL A 117 -11.04 10.56 -24.17
CA VAL A 117 -10.50 9.38 -23.49
C VAL A 117 -10.91 9.44 -22.02
N LYS A 118 -12.04 8.81 -21.68
CA LYS A 118 -12.66 8.95 -20.36
C LYS A 118 -11.98 8.11 -19.29
N PHE A 119 -11.94 8.64 -18.07
CA PHE A 119 -11.47 7.89 -16.91
C PHE A 119 -12.47 6.84 -16.47
N LEU A 120 -11.98 5.65 -16.09
CA LEU A 120 -12.80 4.61 -15.48
C LEU A 120 -13.43 5.12 -14.18
N GLU A 121 -12.60 5.54 -13.23
CA GLU A 121 -13.01 5.85 -11.85
C GLU A 121 -13.45 7.30 -11.62
N TYR A 122 -13.18 8.21 -12.57
CA TYR A 122 -13.55 9.63 -12.46
C TYR A 122 -14.70 10.07 -13.36
N GLN A 123 -15.04 9.31 -14.41
CA GLN A 123 -16.08 9.71 -15.39
C GLN A 123 -17.07 8.57 -15.72
N LEU A 124 -16.59 7.35 -15.94
CA LEU A 124 -17.43 6.24 -16.41
C LEU A 124 -18.19 5.55 -15.28
N TYR A 125 -17.48 5.05 -14.28
CA TYR A 125 -18.04 4.36 -13.12
C TYR A 125 -18.24 5.36 -11.99
N THR A 126 -19.27 6.20 -12.14
CA THR A 126 -19.60 7.27 -11.18
C THR A 126 -21.10 7.40 -10.98
N ALA A 127 -21.52 8.01 -9.87
CA ALA A 127 -22.92 8.36 -9.60
C ALA A 127 -23.93 7.21 -9.77
N SER A 128 -23.57 6.01 -9.27
CA SER A 128 -24.37 4.79 -9.38
C SER A 128 -24.65 4.31 -10.82
N ARG A 129 -23.83 4.75 -11.78
CA ARG A 129 -23.96 4.36 -13.19
C ARG A 129 -22.94 3.28 -13.55
N ILE A 130 -23.40 2.27 -14.28
CA ILE A 130 -22.56 1.30 -14.97
C ILE A 130 -22.80 1.52 -16.47
N PRO A 131 -21.83 2.08 -17.20
CA PRO A 131 -22.01 2.37 -18.61
C PRO A 131 -21.99 1.10 -19.45
N ASP A 132 -22.85 1.03 -20.47
CA ASP A 132 -22.80 -0.01 -21.48
C ASP A 132 -21.67 0.26 -22.49
N ILE A 133 -20.44 0.00 -22.04
CA ILE A 133 -19.23 0.11 -22.86
C ILE A 133 -19.12 -1.02 -23.90
N GLY A 134 -19.98 -2.03 -23.83
CA GLY A 134 -20.03 -3.13 -24.79
C GLY A 134 -20.49 -2.68 -26.18
N ARG A 135 -21.23 -1.57 -26.28
CA ARG A 135 -21.72 -1.04 -27.55
C ARG A 135 -20.74 -0.09 -28.24
N LEU A 136 -19.64 0.28 -27.57
CA LEU A 136 -18.62 1.13 -28.17
C LEU A 136 -17.83 0.36 -29.24
N PRO A 137 -17.49 1.01 -30.38
CA PRO A 137 -16.68 0.41 -31.42
C PRO A 137 -15.25 0.19 -30.93
N ASP A 138 -14.59 -0.82 -31.48
CA ASP A 138 -13.18 -1.06 -31.23
C ASP A 138 -12.30 -0.20 -32.14
N PRO A 139 -11.09 0.19 -31.69
CA PRO A 139 -10.57 0.03 -30.33
C PRO A 139 -11.13 1.08 -29.35
N ARG A 140 -11.40 0.68 -28.11
CA ARG A 140 -11.90 1.60 -27.07
C ARG A 140 -10.73 2.24 -26.32
N LEU A 141 -10.82 3.55 -26.10
CA LEU A 141 -9.79 4.32 -25.40
C LEU A 141 -10.27 4.69 -23.99
N PHE A 142 -9.55 4.24 -22.98
CA PHE A 142 -9.84 4.51 -21.58
C PHE A 142 -8.64 5.13 -20.88
N ALA A 143 -8.87 5.67 -19.68
CA ALA A 143 -7.80 6.11 -18.81
C ALA A 143 -8.06 5.78 -17.35
N THR A 144 -7.00 5.80 -16.56
CA THR A 144 -7.09 5.58 -15.12
C THR A 144 -5.90 6.19 -14.36
N HIS A 145 -6.14 6.51 -13.10
CA HIS A 145 -5.15 6.84 -12.08
C HIS A 145 -4.97 5.74 -11.04
N VAL A 146 -5.58 4.58 -11.24
CA VAL A 146 -5.47 3.43 -10.34
C VAL A 146 -4.09 2.78 -10.51
N PRO A 147 -3.39 2.38 -9.43
CA PRO A 147 -2.12 1.66 -9.53
C PRO A 147 -2.30 0.31 -10.25
N PHE A 148 -1.23 -0.20 -10.86
CA PHE A 148 -1.26 -1.44 -11.63
C PHE A 148 -1.89 -2.63 -10.87
N VAL A 149 -1.56 -2.77 -9.58
CA VAL A 149 -2.06 -3.85 -8.70
C VAL A 149 -3.56 -3.80 -8.40
N SER A 150 -4.23 -2.70 -8.74
CA SER A 150 -5.66 -2.49 -8.53
C SER A 150 -6.41 -2.19 -9.83
N LEU A 151 -5.78 -2.34 -10.99
CA LEU A 151 -6.49 -2.28 -12.27
C LEU A 151 -7.61 -3.34 -12.30
N PRO A 152 -8.70 -3.10 -13.04
CA PRO A 152 -9.75 -4.09 -13.17
C PRO A 152 -9.20 -5.47 -13.54
N TRP A 153 -9.65 -6.52 -12.87
CA TRP A 153 -9.09 -7.86 -13.00
C TRP A 153 -9.03 -8.37 -14.46
N SER A 154 -9.95 -7.90 -15.31
CA SER A 154 -10.00 -8.24 -16.73
C SER A 154 -8.84 -7.64 -17.55
N VAL A 155 -8.22 -6.55 -17.09
CA VAL A 155 -7.18 -5.82 -17.83
C VAL A 155 -5.89 -6.64 -18.00
N PRO A 156 -5.19 -7.11 -16.94
CA PRO A 156 -3.90 -7.81 -17.11
C PRO A 156 -3.98 -9.09 -17.97
N GLY A 157 -5.14 -9.77 -17.97
CA GLY A 157 -5.36 -11.03 -18.70
C GLY A 157 -5.96 -10.90 -20.10
N SER A 158 -6.54 -9.75 -20.46
CA SER A 158 -7.28 -9.59 -21.73
C SER A 158 -6.43 -9.42 -22.98
N GLY A 159 -5.14 -9.10 -22.83
CA GLY A 159 -4.27 -8.70 -23.95
C GLY A 159 -4.45 -7.25 -24.39
N CYS A 160 -5.26 -6.44 -23.68
CA CYS A 160 -5.34 -5.00 -23.93
C CYS A 160 -3.99 -4.31 -23.72
N LYS A 161 -3.82 -3.14 -24.34
CA LYS A 161 -2.58 -2.35 -24.25
C LYS A 161 -2.69 -1.28 -23.18
N ILE A 162 -1.61 -1.07 -22.43
CA ILE A 162 -1.49 -0.06 -21.39
C ILE A 162 -0.40 0.93 -21.80
N VAL A 163 -0.74 2.21 -21.81
CA VAL A 163 0.20 3.31 -22.03
C VAL A 163 0.40 4.03 -20.71
N TYR A 164 1.56 3.84 -20.09
CA TYR A 164 1.92 4.49 -18.83
C TYR A 164 2.83 5.70 -19.05
N VAL A 165 2.55 6.82 -18.38
CA VAL A 165 3.44 7.98 -18.37
C VAL A 165 3.86 8.31 -16.93
N CYS A 166 5.17 8.29 -16.68
CA CYS A 166 5.77 8.83 -15.47
C CYS A 166 6.38 10.21 -15.73
N ARG A 167 6.67 10.94 -14.65
CA ARG A 167 7.30 12.26 -14.69
C ARG A 167 8.13 12.44 -13.42
N ASP A 168 9.13 13.33 -13.42
CA ASP A 168 9.93 13.62 -12.23
C ASP A 168 9.02 13.90 -11.00
N PRO A 169 9.25 13.24 -9.85
CA PRO A 169 8.41 13.38 -8.67
C PRO A 169 8.32 14.83 -8.16
N LYS A 170 9.37 15.64 -8.33
CA LYS A 170 9.41 17.04 -7.90
C LYS A 170 8.46 17.89 -8.76
N ASP A 171 8.48 17.69 -10.07
CA ASP A 171 7.56 18.38 -10.99
C ASP A 171 6.11 17.92 -10.80
N ILE A 172 5.88 16.64 -10.52
CA ILE A 172 4.55 16.12 -10.18
C ILE A 172 4.04 16.78 -8.92
N LEU A 173 4.83 16.80 -7.84
CA LEU A 173 4.47 17.44 -6.59
C LEU A 173 4.00 18.88 -6.82
N VAL A 174 4.81 19.68 -7.53
CA VAL A 174 4.44 21.08 -7.81
C VAL A 174 3.17 21.16 -8.64
N SER A 175 3.04 20.33 -9.67
CA SER A 175 1.83 20.33 -10.50
C SER A 175 0.59 19.89 -9.72
N GLN A 176 0.72 18.96 -8.78
CA GLN A 176 -0.36 18.47 -7.94
C GLN A 176 -0.73 19.51 -6.89
N TRP A 177 0.26 20.10 -6.22
CA TRP A 177 0.08 21.19 -5.26
C TRP A 177 -0.70 22.37 -5.86
N LYS A 178 -0.23 22.90 -7.00
CA LYS A 178 -0.91 24.05 -7.66
C LYS A 178 -2.32 23.67 -8.12
N PHE A 179 -2.52 22.45 -8.59
CA PHE A 179 -3.83 21.97 -9.01
C PHE A 179 -4.79 21.81 -7.82
N SER A 180 -4.35 21.18 -6.73
CA SER A 180 -5.12 21.03 -5.48
C SER A 180 -5.49 22.38 -4.89
N ASN A 181 -4.62 23.40 -4.94
CA ASN A 181 -4.97 24.74 -4.49
C ASN A 181 -6.13 25.37 -5.26
N LYS A 182 -6.35 25.02 -6.53
CA LYS A 182 -7.53 25.50 -7.27
C LYS A 182 -8.83 24.92 -6.69
N PHE A 183 -8.82 23.63 -6.31
CA PHE A 183 -9.95 23.00 -5.61
C PHE A 183 -10.19 23.66 -4.25
N ARG A 184 -9.12 23.84 -3.47
CA ARG A 184 -9.21 24.49 -2.15
C ARG A 184 -9.82 25.88 -2.24
N MET A 185 -9.35 26.71 -3.16
CA MET A 185 -9.89 28.05 -3.38
C MET A 185 -11.38 28.03 -3.78
N ARG A 186 -11.77 27.13 -4.70
CA ARG A 186 -13.17 26.94 -5.10
C ARG A 186 -14.06 26.56 -3.90
N ASP A 187 -13.53 25.73 -3.02
CA ASP A 187 -14.25 25.20 -1.86
C ASP A 187 -14.08 26.09 -0.60
N GLY A 188 -13.56 27.32 -0.76
CA GLY A 188 -13.42 28.32 0.31
C GLY A 188 -12.32 28.01 1.35
N LEU A 189 -11.39 27.12 1.03
CA LEU A 189 -10.27 26.73 1.88
C LEU A 189 -9.00 27.53 1.55
N GLU A 190 -8.22 27.84 2.59
CA GLU A 190 -6.90 28.46 2.43
C GLU A 190 -5.97 27.58 1.57
N PRO A 191 -5.18 28.16 0.64
CA PRO A 191 -4.24 27.41 -0.17
C PRO A 191 -3.17 26.73 0.70
N LEU A 192 -2.77 25.50 0.33
CA LEU A 192 -1.63 24.83 0.95
C LEU A 192 -0.33 25.55 0.60
N SER A 193 0.63 25.50 1.53
CA SER A 193 2.03 25.83 1.24
C SER A 193 2.72 24.72 0.45
N GLY A 194 3.89 25.03 -0.13
CA GLY A 194 4.67 24.05 -0.88
C GLY A 194 5.23 22.96 0.02
N GLU A 195 5.64 23.32 1.23
CA GLU A 195 6.19 22.44 2.26
C GLU A 195 5.13 21.43 2.73
N ALA A 196 3.92 21.92 3.04
CA ALA A 196 2.83 21.04 3.45
C ALA A 196 2.45 20.06 2.33
N ALA A 197 2.40 20.53 1.09
CA ALA A 197 2.15 19.66 -0.06
C ALA A 197 3.27 18.62 -0.25
N ALA A 198 4.52 19.00 -0.01
CA ALA A 198 5.67 18.12 -0.09
C ALA A 198 5.62 17.03 0.99
N ASP A 199 5.21 17.37 2.21
CA ASP A 199 5.05 16.40 3.30
C ASP A 199 3.97 15.36 2.96
N PHE A 200 2.79 15.80 2.53
CA PHE A 200 1.74 14.89 2.03
C PHE A 200 2.27 13.96 0.93
N PHE A 201 3.00 14.49 -0.05
CA PHE A 201 3.53 13.71 -1.15
C PHE A 201 4.60 12.70 -0.70
N CYS A 202 5.54 13.12 0.14
CA CYS A 202 6.62 12.27 0.66
C CYS A 202 6.09 11.15 1.57
N ASP A 203 5.03 11.43 2.33
CA ASP A 203 4.36 10.45 3.19
C ASP A 203 3.44 9.50 2.39
N GLY A 204 3.33 9.72 1.08
CA GLY A 204 2.50 8.92 0.16
C GLY A 204 1.01 9.26 0.19
N LEU A 205 0.61 10.30 0.93
CA LEU A 205 -0.75 10.75 1.15
C LEU A 205 -1.25 11.67 0.01
N SER A 206 -1.24 11.13 -1.22
CA SER A 206 -1.73 11.81 -2.41
C SER A 206 -2.64 10.89 -3.24
N PRO A 207 -3.57 11.44 -4.06
CA PRO A 207 -4.36 10.60 -4.97
C PRO A 207 -3.50 9.75 -5.91
N GLY A 208 -3.68 8.43 -5.85
CA GLY A 208 -2.86 7.40 -6.51
C GLY A 208 -1.52 7.12 -5.81
N GLY A 209 -1.17 7.88 -4.77
CA GLY A 209 0.07 7.69 -4.03
C GLY A 209 0.06 6.41 -3.17
N PRO A 210 1.23 5.94 -2.70
CA PRO A 210 2.55 6.59 -2.80
C PRO A 210 3.12 6.62 -4.24
N TYR A 211 3.76 7.73 -4.61
CA TYR A 211 4.25 7.96 -5.99
C TYR A 211 5.16 6.83 -6.50
N TRP A 212 6.15 6.45 -5.70
CA TRP A 212 7.18 5.49 -6.11
C TRP A 212 6.59 4.11 -6.34
N ASP A 213 5.70 3.65 -5.45
CA ASP A 213 5.01 2.38 -5.57
C ASP A 213 4.08 2.35 -6.80
N HIS A 214 3.38 3.45 -7.07
CA HIS A 214 2.56 3.60 -8.27
C HIS A 214 3.40 3.47 -9.56
N VAL A 215 4.52 4.20 -9.66
CA VAL A 215 5.41 4.12 -10.82
C VAL A 215 6.04 2.75 -10.96
N LEU A 216 6.51 2.16 -9.86
CA LEU A 216 7.19 0.87 -9.87
C LEU A 216 6.27 -0.26 -10.35
N GLY A 217 5.00 -0.26 -9.94
CA GLY A 217 4.03 -1.27 -10.41
C GLY A 217 3.93 -1.32 -11.93
N TYR A 218 3.82 -0.16 -12.58
CA TYR A 218 3.77 -0.06 -14.04
C TYR A 218 5.13 -0.30 -14.71
N TRP A 219 6.23 0.07 -14.07
CA TRP A 219 7.58 -0.23 -14.56
C TRP A 219 7.85 -1.74 -14.60
N CYS A 220 7.52 -2.46 -13.52
CA CYS A 220 7.63 -3.92 -13.47
C CYS A 220 6.75 -4.59 -14.53
N ALA A 221 5.51 -4.10 -14.72
CA ALA A 221 4.63 -4.60 -15.77
C ALA A 221 5.18 -4.37 -17.19
N HIS A 222 5.79 -3.21 -17.43
CA HIS A 222 6.50 -2.92 -18.68
C HIS A 222 7.66 -3.88 -18.94
N LEU A 223 8.47 -4.18 -17.92
CA LEU A 223 9.56 -5.14 -18.05
C LEU A 223 9.07 -6.57 -18.31
N ALA A 224 7.97 -6.97 -17.67
CA ALA A 224 7.41 -8.32 -17.83
C ALA A 224 6.69 -8.51 -19.17
N HIS A 225 5.99 -7.47 -19.65
CA HIS A 225 5.12 -7.51 -20.83
C HIS A 225 5.27 -6.25 -21.69
N PRO A 226 6.44 -6.01 -22.31
CA PRO A 226 6.71 -4.79 -23.07
C PRO A 226 5.84 -4.64 -24.33
N ASP A 227 5.27 -5.74 -24.82
CA ASP A 227 4.30 -5.78 -25.92
C ASP A 227 2.89 -5.31 -25.50
N ARG A 228 2.60 -5.31 -24.20
CA ARG A 228 1.29 -4.94 -23.62
C ARG A 228 1.33 -3.69 -22.78
N VAL A 229 2.47 -3.34 -22.20
CA VAL A 229 2.63 -2.16 -21.36
C VAL A 229 3.80 -1.35 -21.89
N ILE A 230 3.53 -0.15 -22.40
CA ILE A 230 4.56 0.81 -22.77
C ILE A 230 4.73 1.83 -21.67
N PHE A 231 5.99 2.14 -21.35
CA PHE A 231 6.35 3.09 -20.32
C PHE A 231 7.05 4.29 -20.94
N PHE A 232 6.47 5.48 -20.76
CA PHE A 232 7.04 6.75 -21.20
C PHE A 232 7.44 7.63 -20.03
N ARG A 233 8.51 8.40 -20.23
CA ARG A 233 8.89 9.49 -19.34
C ARG A 233 8.49 10.81 -19.98
N TYR A 234 7.75 11.63 -19.24
CA TYR A 234 7.27 12.92 -19.71
C TYR A 234 8.41 13.81 -20.23
N GLU A 235 9.57 13.77 -19.59
CA GLU A 235 10.75 14.55 -19.99
C GLU A 235 11.32 14.12 -21.35
N GLU A 236 11.25 12.83 -21.67
CA GLU A 236 11.69 12.29 -22.96
C GLU A 236 10.67 12.61 -24.05
N MET A 237 9.38 12.52 -23.72
CA MET A 237 8.31 12.94 -24.62
C MET A 237 8.43 14.42 -24.98
N ILE A 238 8.75 15.31 -24.03
CA ILE A 238 8.95 16.74 -24.30
C ILE A 238 10.19 16.97 -25.17
N ARG A 239 11.26 16.20 -24.95
CA ARG A 239 12.52 16.34 -25.70
C ARG A 239 12.35 15.95 -27.18
N ASP A 240 11.62 14.87 -27.45
CA ASP A 240 11.35 14.41 -28.81
C ASP A 240 9.90 13.89 -28.93
N PRO A 241 8.92 14.80 -29.10
CA PRO A 241 7.52 14.42 -29.19
C PRO A 241 7.23 13.53 -30.41
N ALA A 242 7.88 13.80 -31.54
CA ALA A 242 7.64 13.09 -32.79
C ALA A 242 8.07 11.62 -32.69
N ALA A 243 9.24 11.33 -32.13
CA ALA A 243 9.68 9.95 -31.89
C ALA A 243 8.73 9.19 -30.95
N HIS A 244 8.21 9.85 -29.91
CA HIS A 244 7.26 9.22 -28.99
C HIS A 244 5.88 9.00 -29.61
N VAL A 245 5.44 9.86 -30.52
CA VAL A 245 4.20 9.65 -31.30
C VAL A 245 4.36 8.45 -32.24
N ARG A 246 5.49 8.30 -32.93
CA ARG A 246 5.76 7.10 -33.75
C ARG A 246 5.77 5.84 -32.91
N LYS A 247 6.50 5.85 -31.79
CA LYS A 247 6.56 4.71 -30.86
C LYS A 247 5.19 4.37 -30.26
N LEU A 248 4.37 5.38 -29.96
CA LEU A 248 2.98 5.18 -29.52
C LEU A 248 2.15 4.52 -30.62
N ALA A 249 2.25 5.01 -31.86
CA ALA A 249 1.52 4.50 -33.02
C ALA A 249 1.86 3.04 -33.34
N GLU A 250 3.14 2.70 -33.33
CA GLU A 250 3.62 1.32 -33.45
C GLU A 250 3.05 0.44 -32.32
N PHE A 251 3.21 0.90 -31.07
CA PHE A 251 2.76 0.16 -29.91
C PHE A 251 1.26 -0.12 -29.96
N VAL A 252 0.42 0.84 -30.35
CA VAL A 252 -1.04 0.65 -30.44
C VAL A 252 -1.49 -0.08 -31.71
N GLY A 253 -0.57 -0.48 -32.58
CA GLY A 253 -0.86 -1.24 -33.80
C GLY A 253 -1.40 -0.40 -34.95
N ARG A 254 -1.08 0.89 -34.97
CA ARG A 254 -1.40 1.81 -36.08
C ARG A 254 -0.15 2.61 -36.50
N PRO A 255 0.96 1.94 -36.90
CA PRO A 255 2.18 2.64 -37.32
C PRO A 255 1.88 3.60 -38.47
N PHE A 256 2.71 4.63 -38.61
CA PHE A 256 2.61 5.54 -39.74
C PHE A 256 3.19 4.87 -40.99
N ASP A 257 2.48 5.01 -42.11
CA ASP A 257 3.01 4.59 -43.41
C ASP A 257 3.90 5.69 -44.02
N ALA A 258 4.58 5.36 -45.13
CA ALA A 258 5.51 6.28 -45.77
C ALA A 258 4.82 7.56 -46.29
N GLU A 259 3.56 7.46 -46.71
CA GLU A 259 2.78 8.60 -47.19
C GLU A 259 2.41 9.51 -46.02
N GLU A 260 2.00 8.94 -44.87
CA GLU A 260 1.71 9.69 -43.65
C GLU A 260 2.95 10.42 -43.11
N GLU A 261 4.12 9.78 -43.17
CA GLU A 261 5.41 10.38 -42.80
C GLU A 261 5.83 11.51 -43.74
N GLU A 262 5.75 11.30 -45.06
CA GLU A 262 6.08 12.33 -46.07
C GLU A 262 5.12 13.53 -46.00
N ALA A 263 3.84 13.28 -45.70
CA ALA A 263 2.84 14.32 -45.49
C ALA A 263 3.03 15.10 -44.18
N GLY A 264 4.00 14.74 -43.33
CA GLY A 264 4.25 15.41 -42.06
C GLY A 264 3.15 15.18 -41.02
N THR A 265 2.42 14.07 -41.09
CA THR A 265 1.29 13.75 -40.20
C THR A 265 1.73 13.72 -38.74
N VAL A 266 2.90 13.14 -38.46
CA VAL A 266 3.47 13.08 -37.11
C VAL A 266 3.67 14.48 -36.53
N ASP A 267 4.31 15.37 -37.28
CA ASP A 267 4.58 16.75 -36.85
C ASP A 267 3.28 17.55 -36.70
N ALA A 268 2.28 17.27 -37.54
CA ALA A 268 0.97 17.89 -37.43
C ALA A 268 0.20 17.44 -36.18
N ILE A 269 0.27 16.15 -35.80
CA ILE A 269 -0.27 15.64 -34.52
C ILE A 269 0.46 16.31 -33.34
N VAL A 270 1.79 16.38 -33.38
CA VAL A 270 2.60 17.04 -32.34
C VAL A 270 2.22 18.51 -32.19
N ARG A 271 2.07 19.24 -33.31
CA ARG A 271 1.64 20.64 -33.32
C ARG A 271 0.23 20.81 -32.78
N LEU A 272 -0.71 19.97 -33.19
CA LEU A 272 -2.09 19.98 -32.69
C LEU A 272 -2.14 19.77 -31.17
N CYS A 273 -1.35 18.82 -30.68
CA CYS A 273 -1.27 18.45 -29.27
C CYS A 273 -0.20 19.24 -28.50
N SER A 274 0.34 20.34 -29.05
CA SER A 274 1.33 21.15 -28.33
C SER A 274 0.67 21.92 -27.19
N PHE A 275 1.46 22.31 -26.19
CA PHE A 275 0.93 23.07 -25.05
C PHE A 275 0.35 24.42 -25.51
N GLU A 276 1.04 25.11 -26.42
CA GLU A 276 0.64 26.40 -26.97
C GLU A 276 -0.68 26.29 -27.74
N ASN A 277 -0.80 25.28 -28.61
CA ASN A 277 -2.01 25.09 -29.38
C ASN A 277 -3.18 24.67 -28.48
N MET A 278 -2.97 23.64 -27.64
CA MET A 278 -4.01 23.15 -26.76
C MET A 278 -4.48 24.19 -25.75
N THR A 279 -3.67 25.15 -25.31
CA THR A 279 -4.14 26.22 -24.41
C THR A 279 -4.94 27.31 -25.14
N GLY A 280 -4.79 27.41 -26.47
CA GLY A 280 -5.52 28.34 -27.33
C GLY A 280 -6.90 27.85 -27.77
N LEU A 281 -7.14 26.53 -27.79
CA LEU A 281 -8.40 25.94 -28.27
C LEU A 281 -9.62 26.33 -27.42
N GLY A 282 -10.79 26.47 -28.07
CA GLY A 282 -12.03 26.87 -27.39
C GLY A 282 -12.44 25.91 -26.29
N ALA A 283 -12.40 24.60 -26.57
CA ALA A 283 -12.78 23.54 -25.65
C ALA A 283 -11.92 23.51 -24.37
N THR A 284 -10.64 23.81 -24.46
CA THR A 284 -9.70 23.79 -23.32
C THR A 284 -9.65 25.14 -22.58
N LYS A 285 -9.84 26.26 -23.29
CA LYS A 285 -9.78 27.61 -22.71
C LYS A 285 -11.00 27.96 -21.88
N LYS A 286 -12.20 27.55 -22.32
CA LYS A 286 -13.49 27.89 -21.68
C LYS A 286 -14.37 26.69 -21.35
N GLY A 287 -14.01 25.49 -21.79
CA GLY A 287 -14.78 24.29 -21.51
C GLY A 287 -14.64 23.83 -20.07
N LYS A 288 -15.48 22.84 -19.72
CA LYS A 288 -15.49 22.18 -18.43
C LYS A 288 -15.49 20.67 -18.65
N THR A 289 -14.94 19.94 -17.70
CA THR A 289 -14.98 18.48 -17.63
C THR A 289 -15.68 18.07 -16.35
N GLU A 290 -16.68 17.21 -16.48
CA GLU A 290 -17.41 16.65 -15.34
C GLU A 290 -16.63 15.46 -14.78
N LEU A 291 -16.23 15.56 -13.52
CA LEU A 291 -15.62 14.47 -12.77
C LEU A 291 -16.48 14.17 -11.54
N VAL A 292 -16.37 12.96 -10.99
CA VAL A 292 -17.07 12.58 -9.75
C VAL A 292 -16.70 13.46 -8.54
N VAL A 293 -15.56 14.15 -8.61
CA VAL A 293 -15.08 15.11 -7.60
C VAL A 293 -15.53 16.56 -7.87
N GLY A 294 -16.50 16.72 -8.77
CA GLY A 294 -17.07 18.00 -9.19
C GLY A 294 -16.54 18.49 -10.54
N THR A 295 -17.24 19.47 -11.11
CA THR A 295 -16.89 20.09 -12.38
C THR A 295 -15.56 20.83 -12.31
N VAL A 296 -14.67 20.57 -13.27
CA VAL A 296 -13.35 21.20 -13.39
C VAL A 296 -13.29 22.05 -14.65
N GLU A 297 -12.82 23.29 -14.52
CA GLU A 297 -12.55 24.13 -15.69
C GLU A 297 -11.35 23.59 -16.47
N ASN A 298 -11.47 23.48 -17.80
CA ASN A 298 -10.45 22.80 -18.60
C ASN A 298 -9.10 23.53 -18.56
N ASN A 299 -9.11 24.85 -18.40
CA ASN A 299 -7.90 25.65 -18.23
C ASN A 299 -7.13 25.30 -16.93
N TRP A 300 -7.72 24.56 -15.97
CA TRP A 300 -7.01 24.08 -14.79
C TRP A 300 -6.07 22.90 -15.08
N PHE A 301 -6.28 22.19 -16.19
CA PHE A 301 -5.38 21.12 -16.61
C PHE A 301 -4.08 21.66 -17.21
N PHE A 302 -4.05 22.93 -17.62
CA PHE A 302 -2.89 23.59 -18.23
C PHE A 302 -2.27 24.60 -17.26
N ARG A 303 -0.94 24.57 -17.13
CA ARG A 303 -0.21 25.49 -16.23
C ARG A 303 1.05 26.06 -16.88
N ARG A 304 2.06 25.21 -17.08
CA ARG A 304 3.37 25.61 -17.65
C ARG A 304 3.85 24.69 -18.76
N GLY A 305 3.49 23.40 -18.74
CA GLY A 305 3.86 22.46 -19.80
C GLY A 305 5.37 22.21 -19.94
N MET A 306 6.17 22.45 -18.89
CA MET A 306 7.63 22.40 -18.95
C MET A 306 8.21 21.44 -17.91
N VAL A 307 9.47 21.04 -18.12
CA VAL A 307 10.29 20.22 -17.21
C VAL A 307 11.14 21.13 -16.33
N GLY A 308 11.32 20.79 -15.06
CA GLY A 308 12.21 21.49 -14.14
C GLY A 308 11.60 22.70 -13.43
N ASP A 309 10.29 22.94 -13.58
CA ASP A 309 9.63 24.08 -12.91
C ASP A 309 9.60 23.92 -11.38
N TRP A 310 9.89 22.72 -10.87
CA TRP A 310 10.11 22.48 -9.45
C TRP A 310 11.21 23.36 -8.83
N GLU A 311 12.23 23.76 -9.59
CA GLU A 311 13.31 24.64 -9.12
C GLU A 311 12.79 26.01 -8.66
N ASN A 312 11.69 26.49 -9.28
CA ASN A 312 11.07 27.78 -8.95
C ASN A 312 10.18 27.72 -7.71
N HIS A 313 9.98 26.54 -7.13
CA HIS A 313 8.90 26.28 -6.18
C HIS A 313 9.32 25.50 -4.94
N LEU A 314 10.29 24.59 -5.06
CA LEU A 314 10.72 23.74 -3.95
C LEU A 314 12.00 24.28 -3.32
N SER A 315 12.06 24.23 -1.99
CA SER A 315 13.29 24.54 -1.27
C SER A 315 14.35 23.46 -1.52
N PRO A 316 15.65 23.78 -1.41
CA PRO A 316 16.72 22.78 -1.50
C PRO A 316 16.60 21.64 -0.49
N GLU A 317 15.97 21.88 0.67
CA GLU A 317 15.69 20.84 1.66
C GLU A 317 14.62 19.87 1.18
N THR A 318 13.50 20.39 0.67
CA THR A 318 12.42 19.58 0.10
C THR A 318 12.90 18.77 -1.10
N THR A 319 13.67 19.39 -2.00
CA THR A 319 14.30 18.71 -3.14
C THR A 319 15.17 17.56 -2.68
N ARG A 320 16.08 17.79 -1.71
CA ARG A 320 16.91 16.72 -1.14
C ARG A 320 16.09 15.62 -0.48
N LYS A 321 14.98 15.94 0.19
CA LYS A 321 14.07 14.95 0.79
C LYS A 321 13.47 14.04 -0.29
N ILE A 322 12.95 14.62 -1.38
CA ILE A 322 12.33 13.88 -2.49
C ILE A 322 13.38 13.05 -3.23
N ASP A 323 14.55 13.63 -3.52
CA ASP A 323 15.66 12.93 -4.16
C ASP A 323 16.15 11.80 -3.27
N ALA A 324 16.28 12.01 -1.95
CA ALA A 324 16.61 10.94 -1.02
C ALA A 324 15.56 9.82 -1.07
N ILE A 325 14.26 10.10 -1.06
CA ILE A 325 13.25 9.02 -1.16
C ILE A 325 13.33 8.31 -2.52
N THR A 326 13.62 9.06 -3.59
CA THR A 326 13.72 8.54 -4.97
C THR A 326 14.96 7.67 -5.18
N HIS A 327 16.12 8.08 -4.66
CA HIS A 327 17.38 7.37 -4.78
C HIS A 327 17.58 6.30 -3.70
N ALA A 328 17.00 6.47 -2.51
CA ALA A 328 17.31 5.65 -1.35
C ALA A 328 16.47 4.38 -1.19
N ARG A 329 15.68 3.99 -2.20
CA ARG A 329 15.01 2.68 -2.12
C ARG A 329 15.94 1.57 -2.60
N LEU A 330 16.88 1.19 -1.73
CA LEU A 330 17.61 -0.09 -1.81
C LEU A 330 16.63 -1.27 -1.91
N VAL A 331 15.44 -1.12 -1.31
CA VAL A 331 14.32 -2.06 -1.44
C VAL A 331 13.85 -2.28 -2.88
N THR A 332 14.05 -1.31 -3.78
CA THR A 332 13.64 -1.43 -5.18
C THR A 332 14.72 -2.08 -6.03
N ALA A 333 16.00 -1.86 -5.70
CA ALA A 333 17.14 -2.46 -6.40
C ALA A 333 17.41 -3.91 -5.95
N PHE A 334 17.08 -4.22 -4.68
CA PHE A 334 17.30 -5.53 -4.06
C PHE A 334 16.04 -5.99 -3.31
N PRO A 335 14.92 -6.19 -4.04
CA PRO A 335 13.62 -6.46 -3.43
C PRO A 335 13.58 -7.80 -2.69
N THR A 336 14.27 -8.82 -3.19
CA THR A 336 14.32 -10.14 -2.55
C THR A 336 15.16 -10.05 -1.29
N LEU A 337 16.36 -9.50 -1.37
CA LEU A 337 17.28 -9.27 -0.26
C LEU A 337 16.67 -8.41 0.84
N PHE A 338 15.87 -7.40 0.47
CA PHE A 338 15.18 -6.56 1.44
C PHE A 338 14.20 -7.36 2.32
N THR A 339 13.56 -8.40 1.79
CA THR A 339 12.71 -9.29 2.61
C THR A 339 13.52 -10.04 3.69
N PHE A 340 14.83 -10.22 3.45
CA PHE A 340 15.78 -10.81 4.41
C PHE A 340 16.48 -9.75 5.28
N SER A 341 16.17 -8.46 5.14
CA SER A 341 16.72 -7.45 6.03
C SER A 341 16.18 -7.63 7.46
N MET A 342 17.08 -7.84 8.42
CA MET A 342 16.72 -7.88 9.84
C MET A 342 16.33 -6.50 10.37
N SER A 343 16.70 -5.44 9.65
CA SER A 343 16.36 -4.06 9.98
C SER A 343 16.01 -3.26 8.73
N GLN A 344 14.72 -3.35 8.35
CA GLN A 344 14.15 -2.66 7.18
C GLN A 344 14.17 -1.13 7.28
N PHE A 345 14.46 -0.58 8.47
CA PHE A 345 14.46 0.84 8.78
C PHE A 345 15.77 1.30 9.45
N CYS A 346 16.90 0.73 9.06
CA CYS A 346 18.23 1.10 9.56
C CYS A 346 18.81 2.34 8.84
N THR A 347 19.74 3.05 9.50
CA THR A 347 20.50 4.13 8.85
C THR A 347 21.73 3.56 8.16
N VAL A 348 22.15 4.15 7.04
CA VAL A 348 23.36 3.74 6.29
C VAL A 348 24.58 3.71 7.20
N ALA A 349 24.75 4.72 8.06
CA ALA A 349 25.86 4.79 9.02
C ALA A 349 25.87 3.63 10.03
N SER A 350 24.71 3.14 10.49
CA SER A 350 24.65 2.02 11.44
C SER A 350 25.12 0.69 10.86
N GLN A 351 25.14 0.59 9.54
CA GLN A 351 25.55 -0.61 8.81
C GLN A 351 27.01 -0.50 8.35
N TYR A 352 27.77 0.50 8.79
CA TYR A 352 29.20 0.66 8.52
C TYR A 352 29.96 0.72 9.85
N ARG A 353 30.91 -0.19 10.07
CA ARG A 353 31.67 -0.28 11.31
C ARG A 353 33.10 -0.72 11.02
N ASP A 354 34.07 -0.07 11.66
CA ASP A 354 35.50 -0.41 11.58
C ASP A 354 36.04 -0.48 10.14
N GLY A 355 35.52 0.36 9.23
CA GLY A 355 35.93 0.41 7.82
C GLY A 355 35.27 -0.63 6.90
N LEU A 356 34.25 -1.35 7.40
CA LEU A 356 33.56 -2.41 6.67
C LEU A 356 32.03 -2.28 6.76
N TRP A 357 31.33 -2.73 5.71
CA TRP A 357 29.88 -2.81 5.69
C TRP A 357 29.39 -4.06 6.40
N SER A 358 28.54 -3.88 7.41
CA SER A 358 27.93 -4.93 8.22
C SER A 358 26.40 -4.89 8.07
N LEU A 359 25.94 -5.32 6.90
CA LEU A 359 24.52 -5.40 6.56
C LEU A 359 23.83 -6.47 7.42
N GLN A 360 22.88 -6.05 8.25
CA GLN A 360 22.14 -6.94 9.14
C GLN A 360 21.03 -7.67 8.38
N LEU A 361 21.39 -8.81 7.79
CA LEU A 361 20.51 -9.68 7.01
C LEU A 361 20.29 -11.02 7.72
N HIS A 362 19.14 -11.64 7.47
CA HIS A 362 18.84 -12.97 7.99
C HIS A 362 19.85 -13.97 7.41
N PRO A 363 20.46 -14.85 8.22
CA PRO A 363 21.63 -15.64 7.82
C PRO A 363 21.37 -16.67 6.71
N ASN A 364 20.11 -16.99 6.39
CA ASN A 364 19.73 -17.98 5.39
C ASN A 364 19.12 -17.31 4.17
N LEU A 365 19.97 -16.69 3.35
CA LEU A 365 19.52 -16.04 2.12
C LEU A 365 19.09 -17.09 1.09
N SER A 366 18.01 -16.80 0.34
CA SER A 366 17.71 -17.54 -0.88
C SER A 366 18.81 -17.31 -1.91
N SER A 367 18.92 -18.17 -2.93
CA SER A 367 19.90 -18.00 -4.01
C SER A 367 19.78 -16.64 -4.71
N THR A 368 18.55 -16.18 -4.93
CA THR A 368 18.27 -14.84 -5.49
C THR A 368 18.65 -13.72 -4.53
N ALA A 369 18.36 -13.84 -3.23
CA ALA A 369 18.78 -12.85 -2.25
C ALA A 369 20.31 -12.79 -2.10
N ALA A 370 21.01 -13.93 -2.22
CA ALA A 370 22.47 -13.97 -2.20
C ALA A 370 23.10 -13.24 -3.41
N GLN A 371 22.53 -13.41 -4.61
CA GLN A 371 22.96 -12.66 -5.81
C GLN A 371 22.69 -11.16 -5.68
N GLU A 372 21.52 -10.78 -5.16
CA GLU A 372 21.22 -9.38 -4.86
C GLU A 372 22.17 -8.79 -3.80
N LEU A 373 22.59 -9.58 -2.82
CA LEU A 373 23.57 -9.17 -1.81
C LEU A 373 24.95 -8.91 -2.40
N GLU A 374 25.42 -9.76 -3.32
CA GLU A 374 26.71 -9.55 -4.00
C GLU A 374 26.75 -8.21 -4.74
N ILE A 375 25.67 -7.89 -5.47
CA ILE A 375 25.55 -6.62 -6.19
C ILE A 375 25.47 -5.44 -5.22
N LEU A 376 24.70 -5.55 -4.12
CA LEU A 376 24.65 -4.50 -3.09
C LEU A 376 26.03 -4.27 -2.44
N ASN A 377 26.78 -5.32 -2.16
CA ASN A 377 28.11 -5.22 -1.58
C ASN A 377 29.12 -4.53 -2.52
N GLU A 378 29.02 -4.76 -3.83
CA GLU A 378 29.84 -4.06 -4.83
C GLU A 378 29.57 -2.53 -4.81
N VAL A 379 28.29 -2.13 -4.72
CA VAL A 379 27.90 -0.71 -4.59
C VAL A 379 28.47 -0.10 -3.30
N LEU A 380 28.33 -0.80 -2.18
CA LEU A 380 28.79 -0.34 -0.88
C LEU A 380 30.32 -0.26 -0.80
N SER A 381 31.07 -1.14 -1.48
CA SER A 381 32.54 -1.15 -1.48
C SER A 381 33.16 0.17 -1.95
N ASN A 382 32.44 0.94 -2.76
CA ASN A 382 32.84 2.26 -3.25
C ASN A 382 32.51 3.43 -2.30
N LEU A 383 31.88 3.17 -1.14
CA LEU A 383 31.42 4.17 -0.17
C LEU A 383 32.16 4.01 1.17
N GLN A 384 32.70 5.11 1.71
CA GLN A 384 33.40 5.13 3.00
C GLN A 384 32.90 6.28 3.91
N PRO A 385 31.89 6.03 4.77
CA PRO A 385 31.48 6.97 5.81
C PRO A 385 32.64 7.37 6.73
N GLN A 386 32.75 8.67 7.06
CA GLN A 386 33.82 9.20 7.92
C GLN A 386 33.26 9.79 9.22
N ASP A 387 33.73 9.26 10.36
CA ASP A 387 33.38 9.71 11.70
C ASP A 387 34.07 11.05 12.02
N GLY A 388 33.45 12.15 11.57
CA GLY A 388 33.98 13.50 11.79
C GLY A 388 33.36 14.56 10.87
N THR A 389 32.75 14.13 9.78
CA THR A 389 32.05 15.01 8.84
C THR A 389 30.55 14.95 9.15
N PRO A 390 29.93 16.00 9.73
CA PRO A 390 28.53 15.93 10.17
C PRO A 390 27.54 15.77 9.00
N ASP A 391 26.64 14.79 9.10
CA ASP A 391 25.49 14.62 8.18
C ASP A 391 24.53 15.80 8.39
N THR A 392 24.34 16.63 7.36
CA THR A 392 23.64 17.91 7.50
C THR A 392 22.16 17.78 7.10
N ARG A 393 21.26 17.81 8.10
CA ARG A 393 19.79 17.83 7.91
C ARG A 393 19.16 19.01 8.65
N MET A 394 18.21 19.71 8.02
CA MET A 394 17.52 20.88 8.58
C MET A 394 16.11 20.53 9.10
N ARG A 395 15.46 21.48 9.79
CA ARG A 395 14.27 21.24 10.64
C ARG A 395 13.04 21.98 10.11
N LEU A 396 11.93 21.25 9.87
CA LEU A 396 10.69 21.73 9.24
C LEU A 396 9.57 22.22 10.20
N LEU A 397 9.88 22.83 11.36
CA LEU A 397 8.92 23.58 12.24
C LEU A 397 7.92 22.71 13.06
N GLU A 398 6.97 23.25 13.83
CA GLU A 398 6.98 24.19 14.99
C GLU A 398 5.76 23.79 15.86
N ALA A 399 5.90 22.83 16.79
CA ALA A 399 4.82 22.60 17.76
C ALA A 399 4.83 23.75 18.79
N LYS A 400 3.67 24.36 19.08
CA LYS A 400 3.52 25.41 20.13
C LYS A 400 4.09 24.98 21.49
N SER A 401 4.08 23.67 21.78
CA SER A 401 5.04 23.04 22.67
C SER A 401 5.18 21.55 22.35
N LEU A 402 6.42 21.05 22.34
CA LEU A 402 6.71 19.63 22.28
C LEU A 402 6.31 19.02 23.63
N SER A 403 5.44 18.00 23.63
CA SER A 403 5.16 17.22 24.84
C SER A 403 5.52 15.76 24.65
N THR A 404 6.03 15.14 25.70
CA THR A 404 6.48 13.75 25.71
C THR A 404 5.31 12.80 25.37
N ALA A 405 4.10 13.11 25.82
CA ALA A 405 2.90 12.31 25.53
C ALA A 405 2.46 12.35 24.05
N TYR A 406 2.75 13.44 23.33
CA TYR A 406 2.47 13.55 21.89
C TYR A 406 3.35 12.58 21.10
N PHE A 407 4.65 12.55 21.39
CA PHE A 407 5.57 11.61 20.74
C PHE A 407 5.38 10.16 21.20
N TYR A 408 5.08 9.92 22.48
CA TYR A 408 4.85 8.55 22.96
C TYR A 408 3.62 7.90 22.31
N ARG A 409 2.53 8.66 22.05
CA ARG A 409 1.36 8.12 21.34
C ARG A 409 1.67 7.75 19.90
N LEU A 410 2.48 8.57 19.22
CA LEU A 410 2.96 8.29 17.86
C LEU A 410 3.95 7.11 17.82
N LEU A 411 4.70 6.87 18.88
CA LEU A 411 5.71 5.80 18.95
C LEU A 411 5.17 4.42 19.35
N THR A 412 4.01 4.33 20.02
CA THR A 412 3.57 3.11 20.73
C THR A 412 2.49 2.26 20.04
N PHE A 413 1.82 2.70 18.97
CA PHE A 413 0.86 1.87 18.24
C PHE A 413 1.49 1.28 16.96
N LYS A 414 1.85 -0.01 16.98
CA LYS A 414 2.54 -0.74 15.88
C LYS A 414 2.06 -2.20 15.66
N GLY A 415 0.79 -2.47 15.31
CA GLY A 415 0.40 -3.80 14.77
C GLY A 415 -0.99 -4.36 15.14
N LYS A 416 -1.28 -5.60 14.71
CA LYS A 416 -2.53 -6.37 14.94
C LYS A 416 -2.71 -6.74 16.43
N ASP A 417 -3.95 -6.69 16.92
CA ASP A 417 -4.31 -7.06 18.30
C ASP A 417 -3.94 -8.51 18.65
N TYR A 418 -3.09 -8.70 19.67
CA TYR A 418 -2.79 -10.01 20.24
C TYR A 418 -4.01 -10.54 21.00
N THR A 419 -4.74 -11.47 20.39
CA THR A 419 -6.06 -11.93 20.84
C THR A 419 -6.10 -12.43 22.30
N PRO A 420 -5.07 -13.10 22.84
CA PRO A 420 -5.02 -13.49 24.26
C PRO A 420 -4.92 -12.32 25.24
N ALA A 421 -4.48 -11.13 24.81
CA ALA A 421 -4.21 -9.98 25.67
C ALA A 421 -5.42 -9.56 26.50
N ARG A 422 -6.62 -9.58 25.92
CA ARG A 422 -7.87 -9.23 26.62
C ARG A 422 -8.22 -10.19 27.76
N TYR A 423 -7.80 -11.45 27.67
CA TYR A 423 -8.01 -12.46 28.72
C TYR A 423 -6.92 -12.38 29.80
N ILE A 424 -5.67 -12.09 29.40
CA ILE A 424 -4.53 -11.96 30.33
C ILE A 424 -4.69 -10.71 31.19
N TRP A 425 -5.09 -9.58 30.60
CA TRP A 425 -5.10 -8.29 31.28
C TRP A 425 -6.42 -7.96 32.00
N ASP A 426 -7.27 -8.97 32.21
CA ASP A 426 -8.47 -8.84 33.04
C ASP A 426 -8.06 -8.45 34.48
N ARG A 427 -8.71 -7.41 35.01
CA ARG A 427 -8.39 -6.85 36.32
C ARG A 427 -8.67 -7.82 37.48
N ILE A 428 -9.51 -8.83 37.25
CA ILE A 428 -9.79 -9.89 38.24
C ILE A 428 -8.54 -10.74 38.50
N ILE A 429 -7.67 -10.93 37.51
CA ILE A 429 -6.44 -11.69 37.68
C ILE A 429 -5.40 -10.82 38.41
N PRO A 430 -4.81 -11.29 39.53
CA PRO A 430 -3.80 -10.52 40.25
C PRO A 430 -2.63 -10.13 39.33
N HIS A 431 -2.11 -8.91 39.49
CA HIS A 431 -1.11 -8.32 38.60
C HIS A 431 0.11 -9.23 38.35
N LYS A 432 0.60 -9.91 39.40
CA LYS A 432 1.72 -10.86 39.29
C LYS A 432 1.43 -12.03 38.35
N HIS A 433 0.19 -12.53 38.34
CA HIS A 433 -0.24 -13.63 37.48
C HIS A 433 -0.48 -13.16 36.04
N ARG A 434 -0.94 -11.92 35.83
CA ARG A 434 -1.06 -11.33 34.48
C ARG A 434 0.29 -11.21 33.79
N ILE A 435 1.30 -10.74 34.53
CA ILE A 435 2.68 -10.66 34.03
C ILE A 435 3.20 -12.07 33.71
N PHE A 436 3.02 -13.03 34.63
CA PHE A 436 3.40 -14.42 34.39
C PHE A 436 2.76 -14.98 33.10
N LEU A 437 1.44 -14.85 32.95
CA LEU A 437 0.72 -15.32 31.77
C LEU A 437 1.19 -14.64 30.49
N TRP A 438 1.43 -13.33 30.52
CA TRP A 438 1.93 -12.58 29.37
C TRP A 438 3.28 -13.12 28.88
N ILE A 439 4.16 -13.49 29.81
CA ILE A 439 5.50 -14.01 29.51
C ILE A 439 5.41 -15.49 29.10
N ALA A 440 4.57 -16.27 29.78
CA ALA A 440 4.37 -17.70 29.54
C ALA A 440 3.77 -17.96 28.16
N LEU A 441 2.70 -17.25 27.79
CA LEU A 441 2.00 -17.40 26.51
C LEU A 441 2.78 -16.83 25.32
N ARG A 442 3.96 -16.24 25.55
CA ARG A 442 4.89 -15.81 24.49
C ARG A 442 6.14 -16.67 24.44
N ASP A 443 6.15 -17.77 25.19
CA ASP A 443 7.28 -18.70 25.33
C ASP A 443 8.60 -18.01 25.72
N THR A 444 8.56 -17.02 26.62
CA THR A 444 9.75 -16.23 27.03
C THR A 444 10.29 -16.55 28.42
N HIS A 445 9.59 -17.39 29.18
CA HIS A 445 10.05 -17.87 30.50
C HIS A 445 11.22 -18.86 30.37
N ASN A 446 12.03 -18.96 31.43
CA ASN A 446 13.22 -19.80 31.47
C ASN A 446 12.88 -21.27 31.75
N THR A 447 12.20 -21.91 30.81
CA THR A 447 12.18 -23.36 30.69
C THR A 447 13.54 -23.87 30.24
N LYS A 448 13.88 -25.13 30.51
CA LYS A 448 15.17 -25.69 30.05
C LYS A 448 15.35 -25.59 28.54
N ASP A 449 14.27 -25.77 27.77
CA ASP A 449 14.31 -25.59 26.31
C ASP A 449 14.65 -24.14 25.92
N ASN A 450 14.05 -23.14 26.56
CA ASN A 450 14.37 -21.74 26.31
C ASN A 450 15.76 -21.35 26.82
N ILE A 451 16.25 -21.94 27.91
CA ILE A 451 17.61 -21.73 28.43
C ILE A 451 18.64 -22.28 27.42
N LEU A 452 18.40 -23.46 26.83
CA LEU A 452 19.26 -24.01 25.79
C LEU A 452 19.18 -23.21 24.49
N ARG A 453 17.99 -22.77 24.05
CA ARG A 453 17.85 -21.84 22.90
C ARG A 453 18.58 -20.51 23.12
N LYS A 454 18.78 -20.10 24.39
CA LYS A 454 19.58 -18.93 24.78
C LYS A 454 21.09 -19.23 24.95
N HIS A 455 21.52 -20.45 24.65
CA HIS A 455 22.92 -20.92 24.77
C HIS A 455 23.50 -20.79 26.19
N TRP A 456 22.68 -21.03 27.21
CA TRP A 456 23.11 -21.06 28.61
C TRP A 456 23.51 -22.48 29.03
N ASP A 457 24.37 -23.11 28.23
CA ASP A 457 24.77 -24.53 28.36
C ASP A 457 25.52 -24.83 29.68
N ARG A 458 25.98 -23.78 30.38
CA ARG A 458 26.58 -23.86 31.72
C ARG A 458 25.54 -24.03 32.85
N VAL A 459 24.27 -23.73 32.58
CA VAL A 459 23.16 -23.78 33.55
C VAL A 459 22.34 -25.07 33.37
N VAL A 460 22.11 -25.49 32.13
CA VAL A 460 21.36 -26.69 31.78
C VAL A 460 22.05 -27.37 30.59
N SER A 461 22.20 -28.70 30.61
CA SER A 461 22.86 -29.47 29.54
C SER A 461 21.91 -30.24 28.62
N HIS A 462 20.62 -30.35 28.98
CA HIS A 462 19.58 -30.99 28.17
C HIS A 462 18.20 -30.36 28.46
N ASN A 463 17.28 -30.37 27.49
CA ASN A 463 15.93 -29.83 27.66
C ASN A 463 14.95 -30.84 28.29
N GLY A 464 15.42 -31.88 28.96
CA GLY A 464 14.54 -32.89 29.55
C GLY A 464 13.80 -32.37 30.77
N CYS A 465 12.50 -32.64 30.86
CA CYS A 465 11.67 -32.27 32.00
C CYS A 465 12.02 -33.13 33.24
N ASP A 466 12.13 -32.50 34.40
CA ASP A 466 12.44 -33.20 35.66
C ASP A 466 11.25 -34.02 36.21
N ILE A 467 10.07 -33.87 35.62
CA ILE A 467 8.82 -34.49 36.08
C ILE A 467 8.42 -35.68 35.20
N CYS A 468 8.79 -35.68 33.91
CA CYS A 468 8.43 -36.75 32.98
C CYS A 468 9.41 -36.85 31.80
N PRO A 469 9.35 -37.92 30.98
CA PRO A 469 10.30 -38.12 29.86
C PRO A 469 10.20 -37.10 28.70
N GLY A 470 9.35 -36.09 28.80
CA GLY A 470 9.16 -35.07 27.75
C GLY A 470 10.24 -33.98 27.77
N ALA A 471 10.29 -33.19 26.70
CA ALA A 471 11.07 -31.95 26.68
C ALA A 471 10.35 -30.84 27.45
N GLU A 472 11.08 -30.13 28.30
CA GLU A 472 10.58 -29.03 29.12
C GLU A 472 10.44 -27.74 28.32
N THR A 473 9.31 -27.62 27.62
CA THR A 473 8.82 -26.38 27.01
C THR A 473 7.68 -25.78 27.83
N MET A 474 7.34 -24.50 27.61
CA MET A 474 6.20 -23.89 28.32
C MET A 474 4.91 -24.61 27.96
N SER A 475 4.71 -24.90 26.68
CA SER A 475 3.57 -25.67 26.20
C SER A 475 3.52 -27.08 26.82
N HIS A 476 4.65 -27.75 26.98
CA HIS A 476 4.70 -29.02 27.69
C HIS A 476 4.32 -28.88 29.17
N ILE A 477 4.94 -27.96 29.92
CA ILE A 477 4.64 -27.78 31.36
C ILE A 477 3.15 -27.49 31.57
N LEU A 478 2.55 -26.63 30.74
CA LEU A 478 1.18 -26.17 30.92
C LEU A 478 0.13 -27.16 30.41
N LEU A 479 0.41 -27.93 29.35
CA LEU A 479 -0.61 -28.75 28.69
C LEU A 479 -0.35 -30.26 28.76
N ARG A 480 0.91 -30.71 28.78
CA ARG A 480 1.28 -32.11 28.48
C ARG A 480 2.15 -32.81 29.52
N CYS A 481 2.70 -32.09 30.49
CA CYS A 481 3.48 -32.67 31.59
C CYS A 481 2.58 -33.57 32.44
N LYS A 482 3.16 -34.56 33.14
CA LYS A 482 2.40 -35.52 33.98
C LYS A 482 1.42 -34.82 34.94
N LEU A 483 1.86 -33.74 35.61
CA LEU A 483 1.00 -32.97 36.52
C LEU A 483 -0.09 -32.19 35.77
N ALA A 484 0.20 -31.68 34.57
CA ALA A 484 -0.78 -31.00 33.74
C ALA A 484 -1.83 -31.99 33.22
N GLN A 485 -1.43 -33.17 32.76
CA GLN A 485 -2.35 -34.21 32.32
C GLN A 485 -3.32 -34.64 33.43
N ALA A 486 -2.82 -34.89 34.64
CA ALA A 486 -3.66 -35.20 35.79
C ALA A 486 -4.64 -34.05 36.12
N LEU A 487 -4.15 -32.80 36.07
CA LEU A 487 -4.98 -31.62 36.31
C LEU A 487 -6.09 -31.47 35.25
N TRP A 488 -5.76 -31.59 33.97
CA TRP A 488 -6.72 -31.45 32.87
C TRP A 488 -7.69 -32.62 32.77
N SER A 489 -7.28 -33.82 33.20
CA SER A 489 -8.17 -34.99 33.32
C SER A 489 -9.30 -34.71 34.32
N ASN A 490 -8.99 -34.10 35.46
CA ASN A 490 -9.99 -33.71 36.46
C ASN A 490 -10.99 -32.66 35.94
N PHE A 491 -10.58 -31.83 34.97
CA PHE A 491 -11.45 -30.84 34.32
C PHE A 491 -12.13 -31.36 33.03
N GLY A 492 -11.90 -32.62 32.65
CA GLY A 492 -12.42 -33.20 31.40
C GLY A 492 -11.82 -32.58 30.12
N LEU A 493 -10.63 -31.98 30.21
CA LEU A 493 -9.98 -31.24 29.13
C LEU A 493 -8.69 -31.89 28.62
N GLN A 494 -8.36 -33.11 29.08
CA GLN A 494 -7.08 -33.76 28.76
C GLN A 494 -6.85 -33.92 27.25
N ASP A 495 -7.86 -34.37 26.51
CA ASP A 495 -7.73 -34.57 25.06
C ASP A 495 -7.60 -33.23 24.31
N LEU A 496 -8.31 -32.19 24.77
CA LEU A 496 -8.20 -30.84 24.21
C LEU A 496 -6.82 -30.23 24.50
N ALA A 497 -6.33 -30.37 25.74
CA ALA A 497 -5.00 -29.88 26.12
C ALA A 497 -3.90 -30.59 25.34
N THR A 498 -4.03 -31.90 25.10
CA THR A 498 -3.03 -32.69 24.37
C THR A 498 -3.04 -32.39 22.86
N SER A 499 -4.20 -32.07 22.29
CA SER A 499 -4.34 -31.69 20.87
C SER A 499 -3.92 -30.25 20.57
N CYS A 500 -3.87 -29.37 21.57
CA CYS A 500 -3.37 -28.02 21.39
C CYS A 500 -1.84 -27.99 21.32
N THR A 501 -1.32 -27.38 20.25
CA THR A 501 0.12 -27.13 20.10
C THR A 501 0.59 -26.04 21.07
N GLU A 502 -0.20 -24.97 21.23
CA GLU A 502 0.16 -23.80 22.06
C GLU A 502 -0.86 -23.46 23.16
N PRO A 503 -0.41 -23.01 24.35
CA PRO A 503 -1.30 -22.68 25.46
C PRO A 503 -2.24 -21.50 25.20
N GLU A 504 -1.85 -20.53 24.37
CA GLU A 504 -2.69 -19.39 24.02
C GLU A 504 -3.88 -19.79 23.15
N VAL A 505 -3.70 -20.80 22.30
CA VAL A 505 -4.79 -21.40 21.53
C VAL A 505 -5.76 -22.05 22.50
N PHE A 506 -5.27 -22.88 23.42
CA PHE A 506 -6.10 -23.54 24.44
C PHE A 506 -6.88 -22.55 25.34
N LEU A 507 -6.27 -21.42 25.71
CA LEU A 507 -6.94 -20.32 26.42
C LEU A 507 -8.08 -19.70 25.60
N CYS A 508 -7.88 -19.54 24.29
CA CYS A 508 -8.83 -18.86 23.41
C CYS A 508 -9.86 -19.78 22.75
N LEU A 509 -9.73 -21.11 22.88
CA LEU A 509 -10.66 -22.08 22.31
C LEU A 509 -12.10 -21.86 22.79
N GLU A 510 -13.05 -21.99 21.86
CA GLU A 510 -14.47 -21.86 22.21
C GLU A 510 -14.98 -23.06 23.02
N GLN A 511 -14.47 -24.28 22.77
CA GLN A 511 -14.89 -25.47 23.50
C GLN A 511 -14.53 -25.41 25.00
N THR A 512 -13.39 -24.81 25.37
CA THR A 512 -12.99 -24.66 26.78
C THR A 512 -13.91 -23.67 27.50
N ARG A 513 -14.30 -22.58 26.82
CA ARG A 513 -15.27 -21.59 27.31
C ARG A 513 -16.70 -22.12 27.36
N ALA A 514 -17.06 -23.04 26.47
CA ALA A 514 -18.37 -23.68 26.49
C ALA A 514 -18.53 -24.63 27.70
N LEU A 515 -17.46 -25.34 28.07
CA LEU A 515 -17.46 -26.27 29.22
C LEU A 515 -17.34 -25.56 30.58
N HIS A 516 -16.59 -24.47 30.67
CA HIS A 516 -16.24 -23.82 31.95
C HIS A 516 -16.72 -22.35 32.07
N GLY A 517 -17.44 -21.84 31.07
CA GLY A 517 -18.12 -20.55 31.12
C GLY A 517 -17.22 -19.30 30.95
N LYS A 518 -17.76 -18.13 31.30
CA LYS A 518 -17.14 -16.81 31.05
C LYS A 518 -15.90 -16.51 31.89
N LEU A 519 -15.63 -17.31 32.93
CA LEU A 519 -14.49 -17.13 33.84
C LEU A 519 -13.35 -18.12 33.54
N TRP A 520 -13.40 -18.82 32.40
CA TRP A 520 -12.38 -19.77 31.98
C TRP A 520 -10.95 -19.21 32.06
N HIS A 521 -10.73 -17.96 31.63
CA HIS A 521 -9.40 -17.35 31.64
C HIS A 521 -8.82 -17.16 33.04
N ILE A 522 -9.67 -17.05 34.07
CA ILE A 522 -9.25 -16.96 35.48
C ILE A 522 -8.87 -18.35 36.00
N LEU A 523 -9.68 -19.38 35.69
CA LEU A 523 -9.36 -20.77 36.02
C LEU A 523 -8.04 -21.20 35.34
N PHE A 524 -7.89 -20.90 34.06
CA PHE A 524 -6.66 -21.13 33.31
C PHE A 524 -5.46 -20.41 33.95
N ALA A 525 -5.62 -19.16 34.41
CA ALA A 525 -4.59 -18.43 35.13
C ALA A 525 -4.14 -19.17 36.41
N ALA A 526 -5.08 -19.64 37.22
CA ALA A 526 -4.78 -20.37 38.45
C ALA A 526 -4.07 -21.70 38.19
N CYS A 527 -4.53 -22.47 37.19
CA CYS A 527 -3.91 -23.73 36.79
C CYS A 527 -2.47 -23.53 36.30
N THR A 528 -2.25 -22.59 35.40
CA THR A 528 -0.93 -22.35 34.80
C THR A 528 0.10 -21.86 35.82
N VAL A 529 -0.30 -20.97 36.73
CA VAL A 529 0.56 -20.51 37.83
C VAL A 529 0.91 -21.67 38.77
N THR A 530 -0.06 -22.51 39.10
CA THR A 530 0.18 -23.63 40.03
C THR A 530 1.12 -24.67 39.41
N LEU A 531 0.93 -25.01 38.13
CA LEU A 531 1.82 -25.92 37.41
C LEU A 531 3.26 -25.38 37.32
N TRP A 532 3.40 -24.08 37.09
CA TRP A 532 4.71 -23.42 37.09
C TRP A 532 5.39 -23.45 38.46
N ASN A 533 4.64 -23.21 39.54
CA ASN A 533 5.17 -23.28 40.90
C ASN A 533 5.58 -24.71 41.27
N ALA A 534 4.79 -25.72 40.91
CA ALA A 534 5.13 -27.12 41.10
C ALA A 534 6.43 -27.49 40.37
N ARG A 535 6.61 -27.01 39.13
CA ARG A 535 7.87 -27.16 38.39
C ARG A 535 9.03 -26.46 39.10
N ASN A 536 8.85 -25.23 39.59
CA ASN A 536 9.94 -24.50 40.24
C ASN A 536 10.36 -25.14 41.57
N ALA A 537 9.41 -25.62 42.36
CA ALA A 537 9.71 -26.37 43.58
C ALA A 537 10.55 -27.61 43.26
N GLN A 538 10.26 -28.28 42.15
CA GLN A 538 11.04 -29.42 41.70
C GLN A 538 12.46 -29.03 41.25
N VAL A 539 12.58 -27.98 40.45
CA VAL A 539 13.85 -27.57 39.84
C VAL A 539 14.79 -26.88 40.83
N PHE A 540 14.26 -26.05 41.72
CA PHE A 540 15.09 -25.23 42.62
C PHE A 540 15.18 -25.82 44.03
N ASP A 541 14.11 -26.44 44.52
CA ASP A 541 14.03 -26.92 45.90
C ASP A 541 14.12 -28.46 46.00
N GLY A 542 14.13 -29.17 44.87
CA GLY A 542 14.10 -30.64 44.82
C GLY A 542 12.81 -31.25 45.36
N SER A 543 11.75 -30.44 45.53
CA SER A 543 10.50 -30.82 46.17
C SER A 543 9.45 -31.27 45.16
N PHE A 544 9.05 -32.55 45.25
CA PHE A 544 8.08 -33.16 44.35
C PHE A 544 6.65 -32.91 44.80
N TRP A 545 5.88 -32.20 43.98
CA TRP A 545 4.45 -32.02 44.21
C TRP A 545 3.67 -33.24 43.71
N GLN A 546 2.76 -33.75 44.54
CA GLN A 546 1.78 -34.75 44.15
C GLN A 546 0.56 -34.08 43.48
N GLU A 547 -0.21 -34.85 42.69
CA GLU A 547 -1.41 -34.37 41.99
C GLU A 547 -2.39 -33.66 42.93
N ARG A 548 -2.57 -34.18 44.15
CA ARG A 548 -3.43 -33.56 45.18
C ARG A 548 -2.94 -32.18 45.63
N GLN A 549 -1.63 -31.95 45.66
CA GLN A 549 -1.06 -30.65 46.03
C GLN A 549 -1.26 -29.62 44.91
N VAL A 550 -1.14 -30.04 43.64
CA VAL A 550 -1.45 -29.19 42.49
C VAL A 550 -2.93 -28.79 42.51
N TYR A 551 -3.84 -29.74 42.76
CA TYR A 551 -5.28 -29.45 42.82
C TYR A 551 -5.63 -28.48 43.97
N ASN A 552 -5.05 -28.69 45.15
CA ASN A 552 -5.24 -27.78 46.29
C ASN A 552 -4.70 -26.38 45.98
N GLY A 553 -3.53 -26.27 45.35
CA GLY A 553 -2.95 -24.98 44.97
C GLY A 553 -3.81 -24.19 43.99
N VAL A 554 -4.45 -24.86 43.03
CA VAL A 554 -5.42 -24.22 42.12
C VAL A 554 -6.64 -23.73 42.89
N THR A 555 -7.18 -24.57 43.79
CA THR A 555 -8.35 -24.22 44.61
C THR A 555 -8.08 -23.01 45.50
N ASP A 556 -6.90 -22.95 46.11
CA ASP A 556 -6.52 -21.84 46.99
C ASP A 556 -6.34 -20.52 46.21
N LEU A 557 -5.82 -20.59 44.97
CA LEU A 557 -5.69 -19.41 44.10
C LEU A 557 -7.02 -18.87 43.57
N ILE A 558 -8.05 -19.71 43.43
CA ILE A 558 -9.38 -19.29 42.96
C ILE A 558 -10.23 -18.72 44.10
N LYS A 559 -9.94 -19.08 45.35
CA LYS A 559 -10.62 -18.53 46.54
C LYS A 559 -10.13 -17.12 46.92
N LEU A 560 -8.96 -16.71 46.42
CA LEU A 560 -8.37 -15.38 46.54
C LEU A 560 -8.96 -14.44 45.48
#